data_AF-A0A6L6QF16-F1
#
_entry.id   AF-A0A6L6QF16-F1
#
_cell.length_a   1.000
_cell.length_b   1.000
_cell.length_c   1.000
_cell.angle_alpha   90.00
_cell.angle_beta   90.00
_cell.angle_gamma   90.00
#
_symmetry.space_group_name_H-M   'P 1'
#
loop_
_entity.id
_entity.type
_entity.pdbx_description
1 polymer ?
#
loop_
_entity_poly.entity_id
_entity_poly.type
_entity_poly.pdbx_seq_one_letter_code
_entity_poly.pdbx_strand_id
1 'polypeptide(L)'
;MMVTDLPFPIVIVAPDGWAELIENGNDANSWNSIAIRKYSGIGFIVADASGSVWDLVSLTPIRKPTLFDRFRLQPRPIVTDVLLKGTIGHPLAIFCERLRDALSADSDCMTHIWTPPRLQTFRS
;
A
#
# COMPACT_ATOMS: atom_id res chain seq x y z
N MET A 1 8.82 16.22 3.83
CA MET A 1 10.01 15.34 3.79
C MET A 1 9.78 14.30 2.71
N MET A 2 10.79 14.05 1.86
CA MET A 2 10.75 12.96 0.87
C MET A 2 11.45 11.75 1.48
N VAL A 3 10.87 10.56 1.34
CA VAL A 3 11.46 9.31 1.81
C VAL A 3 11.62 8.37 0.61
N THR A 4 12.81 7.81 0.46
CA THR A 4 13.18 6.90 -0.64
C THR A 4 13.16 5.43 -0.24
N ASP A 5 13.24 5.15 1.06
CA ASP A 5 13.13 3.80 1.61
C ASP A 5 11.74 3.61 2.20
N LEU A 6 11.07 2.52 1.84
CA LEU A 6 9.81 2.16 2.46
C LEU A 6 10.06 1.82 3.94
N PRO A 7 9.40 2.51 4.89
CA PRO A 7 9.37 2.00 6.25
C PRO A 7 8.64 0.66 6.24
N PHE A 8 8.91 -0.20 7.21
CA PHE A 8 8.17 -1.45 7.42
C PHE A 8 7.92 -1.63 8.92
N PRO A 9 6.78 -2.21 9.33
CA PRO A 9 5.66 -2.64 8.48
C PRO A 9 4.87 -1.44 7.94
N ILE A 10 4.20 -1.61 6.80
CA ILE A 10 3.34 -0.57 6.22
C ILE A 10 2.01 -1.12 5.75
N VAL A 11 0.96 -0.33 5.94
CA VAL A 11 -0.32 -0.56 5.28
C VAL A 11 -0.37 0.30 4.02
N ILE A 12 -0.84 -0.27 2.92
CA ILE A 12 -1.05 0.40 1.65
C ILE A 12 -2.56 0.37 1.38
N VAL A 13 -3.16 1.55 1.22
CA VAL A 13 -4.59 1.70 0.88
C VAL A 13 -4.71 2.30 -0.51
N ALA A 14 -5.32 1.56 -1.42
CA ALA A 14 -5.62 2.01 -2.78
C ALA A 14 -6.92 2.82 -2.83
N PRO A 15 -7.12 3.65 -3.88
CA PRO A 15 -8.29 4.53 -3.98
C PRO A 15 -9.63 3.80 -4.12
N ASP A 16 -9.58 2.53 -4.53
CA ASP A 16 -10.73 1.64 -4.68
C ASP A 16 -11.09 0.90 -3.38
N GLY A 17 -10.50 1.30 -2.23
CA GLY A 17 -10.78 0.69 -0.94
C GLY A 17 -9.94 -0.55 -0.63
N TRP A 18 -9.11 -1.03 -1.58
CA TRP A 18 -8.22 -2.16 -1.31
C TRP A 18 -7.12 -1.77 -0.33
N ALA A 19 -7.00 -2.50 0.79
CA ALA A 19 -5.94 -2.33 1.76
C ALA A 19 -5.07 -3.60 1.88
N GLU A 20 -3.77 -3.42 2.01
CA GLU A 20 -2.81 -4.52 2.13
C GLU A 20 -1.71 -4.17 3.13
N LEU A 21 -1.42 -5.10 4.03
CA LEU A 21 -0.30 -5.01 4.98
C LEU A 21 0.94 -5.62 4.34
N ILE A 22 2.02 -4.85 4.29
CA ILE A 22 3.34 -5.27 3.84
C ILE A 22 4.24 -5.29 5.08
N GLU A 23 4.60 -6.49 5.55
CA GLU A 23 5.30 -6.63 6.82
C GLU A 23 6.80 -6.32 6.68
N ASN A 24 7.37 -6.55 5.50
CA ASN A 24 8.80 -6.41 5.27
C ASN A 24 9.15 -6.14 3.80
N GLY A 25 10.43 -5.83 3.54
CA GLY A 25 10.92 -5.54 2.19
C GLY A 25 10.83 -6.71 1.20
N ASN A 26 10.79 -7.97 1.65
CA ASN A 26 10.63 -9.11 0.74
C ASN A 26 9.22 -9.14 0.13
N ASP A 27 8.22 -8.75 0.89
CA ASP A 27 6.83 -8.65 0.42
C ASP A 27 6.72 -7.56 -0.65
N ALA A 28 7.33 -6.38 -0.44
CA ALA A 28 7.40 -5.32 -1.43
C ALA A 28 8.20 -5.75 -2.68
N ASN A 29 9.28 -6.52 -2.50
CA ASN A 29 10.08 -7.07 -3.59
C ASN A 29 9.32 -8.10 -4.45
N SER A 30 8.17 -8.61 -3.99
CA SER A 30 7.32 -9.54 -4.74
C SER A 30 6.39 -8.85 -5.75
N TRP A 31 6.31 -7.52 -5.73
CA TRP A 31 5.42 -6.76 -6.61
C TRP A 31 5.71 -7.01 -8.08
N ASN A 32 4.65 -7.27 -8.83
CA ASN A 32 4.67 -7.48 -10.27
C ASN A 32 4.01 -6.30 -10.99
N SER A 33 3.95 -6.33 -12.32
CA SER A 33 3.35 -5.23 -13.11
C SER A 33 1.88 -4.94 -12.79
N ILE A 34 1.12 -5.94 -12.31
CA ILE A 34 -0.28 -5.79 -11.92
C ILE A 34 -0.37 -5.04 -10.60
N ALA A 35 0.40 -5.47 -9.59
CA ALA A 35 0.51 -4.80 -8.30
C ALA A 35 0.93 -3.33 -8.49
N ILE A 36 1.98 -3.09 -9.28
CA ILE A 36 2.47 -1.73 -9.58
C ILE A 36 1.41 -0.89 -10.26
N ARG A 37 0.67 -1.44 -11.23
CA ARG A 37 -0.41 -0.71 -11.90
C ARG A 37 -1.54 -0.38 -10.92
N LYS A 38 -1.92 -1.32 -10.05
CA LYS A 38 -2.92 -1.12 -8.99
C LYS A 38 -2.49 0.01 -8.06
N TYR A 39 -1.21 0.04 -7.69
CA TYR A 39 -0.66 1.07 -6.81
C TYR A 39 -0.24 2.36 -7.52
N SER A 40 -0.23 2.42 -8.84
CA SER A 40 0.13 3.63 -9.60
C SER A 40 -0.99 4.67 -9.69
N GLY A 41 -2.21 4.32 -9.24
CA GLY A 41 -3.44 5.09 -9.41
C GLY A 41 -3.70 6.27 -8.46
N ILE A 42 -2.74 6.63 -7.59
CA ILE A 42 -2.76 7.80 -6.67
C ILE A 42 -3.75 7.71 -5.50
N GLY A 43 -3.22 7.70 -4.27
CA GLY A 43 -3.99 7.96 -3.05
C GLY A 43 -3.51 7.22 -1.78
N PHE A 44 -2.26 6.79 -1.73
CA PHE A 44 -1.82 5.88 -0.66
C PHE A 44 -1.53 6.63 0.63
N ILE A 45 -1.87 6.00 1.74
CA ILE A 45 -1.29 6.29 3.04
C ILE A 45 -0.42 5.11 3.38
N VAL A 46 0.87 5.36 3.45
CA VAL A 46 1.80 4.46 4.14
C VAL A 46 1.68 4.82 5.62
N ALA A 47 1.21 3.91 6.46
CA ALA A 47 1.23 4.06 7.91
C ALA A 47 2.27 3.12 8.50
N ASP A 48 3.31 3.66 9.14
CA ASP A 48 4.26 2.84 9.89
C ASP A 48 3.76 2.59 11.32
N ALA A 49 4.47 1.75 12.08
CA ALA A 49 4.15 1.50 13.48
C ALA A 49 4.23 2.77 14.38
N SER A 50 4.83 3.86 13.89
CA SER A 50 4.88 5.14 14.61
C SER A 50 3.65 6.01 14.37
N GLY A 51 2.76 5.62 13.46
CA GLY A 51 1.56 6.38 13.07
C GLY A 51 1.84 7.50 12.07
N SER A 52 3.02 7.53 11.46
CA SER A 52 3.37 8.48 10.41
C SER A 52 2.65 8.14 9.12
N VAL A 53 2.20 9.16 8.37
CA VAL A 53 1.40 8.99 7.16
C VAL A 53 2.07 9.68 5.97
N TRP A 54 2.30 8.93 4.89
CA TRP A 54 2.88 9.44 3.66
C TRP A 54 1.99 9.21 2.44
N ASP A 55 2.02 10.20 1.54
CA ASP A 55 1.48 10.11 0.19
C ASP A 55 2.49 9.40 -0.71
N LEU A 56 2.05 8.34 -1.39
CA LEU A 56 2.83 7.79 -2.50
C LEU A 56 2.75 8.76 -3.69
N VAL A 57 3.89 9.31 -4.05
CA VAL A 57 4.06 10.23 -5.18
C VAL A 57 4.30 9.46 -6.47
N SER A 58 5.17 8.45 -6.41
CA SER A 58 5.49 7.63 -7.57
C SER A 58 5.91 6.23 -7.18
N LEU A 59 5.50 5.27 -8.00
CA LEU A 59 5.96 3.89 -7.98
C LEU A 59 6.52 3.53 -9.36
N THR A 60 7.82 3.64 -9.51
CA THR A 60 8.49 3.52 -10.81
C THR A 60 9.35 2.27 -10.88
N PRO A 61 9.07 1.34 -11.81
CA PRO A 61 9.95 0.21 -12.08
C PRO A 61 11.36 0.67 -12.45
N ILE A 62 12.40 0.13 -11.80
CA ILE A 62 13.80 0.40 -12.17
C ILE A 62 14.06 -0.02 -13.63
N ARG A 63 13.42 -1.12 -14.05
CA ARG A 63 13.39 -1.56 -15.45
C ARG A 63 11.98 -1.39 -16.02
N LYS A 64 11.88 -0.82 -17.23
CA LYS A 64 10.59 -0.70 -17.92
C LYS A 64 9.96 -2.10 -18.10
N PRO A 65 8.72 -2.32 -17.63
CA PRO A 65 8.03 -3.58 -17.86
C PRO A 65 7.87 -3.80 -19.36
N THR A 66 8.38 -4.91 -19.87
CA THR A 66 8.23 -5.28 -21.28
C THR A 66 6.86 -5.92 -21.52
N LEU A 67 6.42 -6.04 -22.78
CA LEU A 67 5.19 -6.78 -23.10
C LEU A 67 5.25 -8.22 -22.58
N PHE A 68 6.42 -8.84 -22.59
CA PHE A 68 6.64 -10.18 -22.01
C PHE A 68 6.38 -10.25 -20.51
N ASP A 69 6.65 -9.19 -19.75
CA ASP A 69 6.35 -9.16 -18.30
C ASP A 69 4.83 -9.07 -18.05
N ARG A 70 4.03 -8.57 -19.01
CA ARG A 70 2.57 -8.40 -18.88
C ARG A 70 1.75 -9.64 -19.25
N PHE A 71 2.23 -10.47 -20.17
CA PHE A 71 1.49 -11.61 -20.72
C PHE A 71 1.90 -12.97 -20.15
N ARG A 72 2.75 -12.99 -19.12
CA ARG A 72 3.10 -14.25 -18.45
C ARG A 72 1.97 -14.74 -17.55
N LEU A 73 1.74 -16.05 -17.61
CA LEU A 73 0.85 -16.78 -16.70
C LEU A 73 1.32 -16.69 -15.23
N GLN A 74 2.63 -16.51 -15.02
CA GLN A 74 3.23 -16.26 -13.71
C GLN A 74 3.81 -14.84 -13.66
N PRO A 75 3.26 -13.95 -12.83
CA PRO A 75 3.78 -12.60 -12.68
C PRO A 75 5.20 -12.64 -12.14
N ARG A 76 6.15 -11.99 -12.82
CA ARG A 76 7.52 -11.87 -12.33
C ARG A 76 7.62 -10.64 -11.42
N PRO A 77 8.36 -10.72 -10.31
CA PRO A 77 8.68 -9.56 -9.50
C PRO A 77 9.44 -8.49 -10.31
N ILE A 78 9.15 -7.23 -10.01
CA ILE A 78 9.72 -6.05 -10.64
C ILE A 78 10.21 -5.13 -9.53
N VAL A 79 11.51 -4.90 -9.48
CA VAL A 79 12.11 -3.94 -8.55
C VAL A 79 11.58 -2.54 -8.86
N THR A 80 11.10 -1.86 -7.84
CA THR A 80 10.44 -0.55 -7.95
C THR A 80 11.06 0.46 -7.01
N ASP A 81 11.29 1.65 -7.55
CA ASP A 81 11.59 2.83 -6.75
C ASP A 81 10.28 3.43 -6.24
N VAL A 82 10.27 3.75 -4.95
CA VAL A 82 9.09 4.27 -4.26
C VAL A 82 9.42 5.66 -3.74
N LEU A 83 8.62 6.65 -4.15
CA LEU A 83 8.76 8.01 -3.67
C LEU A 83 7.58 8.35 -2.78
N LEU A 84 7.88 8.61 -1.51
CA LEU A 84 6.90 9.00 -0.51
C LEU A 84 7.05 10.46 -0.13
N LYS A 85 5.93 11.17 0.03
CA LYS A 85 5.86 12.53 0.53
C LYS A 85 5.13 12.56 1.85
N GLY A 86 5.77 13.06 2.89
CA GLY A 86 5.12 13.24 4.19
C GLY A 86 3.89 14.15 4.07
N THR A 87 2.81 13.77 4.76
CA THR A 87 1.60 14.56 4.81
C THR A 87 1.74 15.75 5.78
N ILE A 88 0.99 16.82 5.52
CA ILE A 88 0.92 18.00 6.40
C ILE A 88 -0.40 17.91 7.17
N GLY A 89 -0.34 17.90 8.50
CA GLY A 89 -1.52 17.81 9.36
C GLY A 89 -1.41 16.67 10.37
N HIS A 90 -2.54 16.27 10.95
CA HIS A 90 -2.59 15.16 11.91
C HIS A 90 -2.67 13.82 11.16
N PRO A 91 -1.62 12.96 11.19
CA PRO A 91 -1.52 11.77 10.35
C PRO A 91 -2.73 10.84 10.45
N LEU A 92 -3.17 10.53 11.68
CA LEU A 92 -4.32 9.66 11.91
C LEU A 92 -5.63 10.21 11.32
N ALA A 93 -5.85 11.53 11.37
CA ALA A 93 -7.07 12.13 10.84
C ALA A 93 -7.10 12.01 9.32
N ILE A 94 -5.95 12.27 8.67
CA ILE A 94 -5.76 12.11 7.23
C ILE A 94 -5.96 10.65 6.82
N PHE A 95 -5.42 9.70 7.61
CA PHE A 95 -5.63 8.28 7.38
C PHE A 95 -7.11 7.90 7.40
N CYS A 96 -7.82 8.27 8.47
CA CYS A 96 -9.24 7.95 8.62
C CYS A 96 -10.10 8.57 7.51
N GLU A 97 -9.81 9.82 7.13
CA GLU A 97 -10.54 10.52 6.07
C GLU A 97 -10.40 9.78 4.73
N ARG A 98 -9.17 9.50 4.30
CA ARG A 98 -8.95 8.85 3.00
C ARG A 98 -9.35 7.39 2.98
N LEU A 99 -9.18 6.67 4.09
CA LEU A 99 -9.67 5.30 4.19
C LEU A 99 -11.20 5.28 4.03
N ARG A 100 -11.90 6.21 4.66
CA ARG A 100 -13.35 6.35 4.50
C ARG A 100 -13.72 6.67 3.05
N ASP A 101 -12.99 7.57 2.40
CA ASP A 101 -13.25 7.94 1.00
C ASP A 101 -13.01 6.76 0.07
N ALA A 102 -11.93 6.01 0.27
CA ALA A 102 -11.62 4.79 -0.49
C ALA A 102 -12.69 3.71 -0.31
N LEU A 103 -13.16 3.49 0.93
CA LEU A 103 -14.27 2.57 1.22
C LEU A 103 -15.60 3.03 0.61
N SER A 104 -15.79 4.34 0.44
CA SER A 104 -17.01 4.90 -0.17
C SER A 104 -16.98 4.84 -1.70
N ALA A 105 -15.78 4.80 -2.29
CA ALA A 105 -15.57 4.61 -3.72
C ALA A 105 -15.69 3.13 -4.15
N ASP A 106 -15.55 2.20 -3.21
CA ASP A 106 -15.74 0.78 -3.45
C ASP A 106 -17.23 0.46 -3.63
N SER A 107 -17.64 0.29 -4.88
CA SER A 107 -18.99 -0.15 -5.24
C SER A 107 -19.20 -1.66 -5.09
N ASP A 108 -18.14 -2.43 -4.83
CA ASP A 108 -18.14 -3.89 -4.82
C ASP A 108 -17.88 -4.41 -3.39
N CYS A 109 -18.96 -4.68 -2.66
CA CYS A 109 -18.97 -5.02 -1.23
C CYS A 109 -18.25 -6.32 -0.80
N MET A 110 -17.29 -6.82 -1.57
CA MET A 110 -16.39 -7.91 -1.16
C MET A 110 -15.27 -7.41 -0.24
N THR A 111 -15.60 -6.58 0.75
CA THR A 111 -14.69 -6.33 1.87
C THR A 111 -14.50 -7.66 2.60
N HIS A 112 -13.42 -8.37 2.31
CA HIS A 112 -13.04 -9.56 3.08
C HIS A 112 -12.67 -9.10 4.49
N ILE A 113 -13.64 -9.14 5.41
CA ILE A 113 -13.39 -8.94 6.84
C ILE A 113 -12.57 -10.15 7.30
N TRP A 114 -11.25 -10.03 7.26
CA TRP A 114 -10.38 -10.98 7.91
C TRP A 114 -10.59 -10.82 9.41
N THR A 115 -11.31 -11.76 10.01
CA THR A 115 -11.55 -11.75 11.45
C THR A 115 -10.27 -12.22 12.12
N PRO A 116 -9.53 -11.35 12.83
CA PRO A 116 -8.36 -11.83 13.56
C PRO A 116 -8.82 -12.85 14.62
N PRO A 117 -8.05 -13.92 14.89
CA PRO A 117 -8.28 -14.71 16.09
C PRO A 117 -8.29 -13.75 17.29
N ARG A 118 -9.33 -13.85 18.11
CA ARG A 118 -9.62 -12.95 19.24
C ARG A 118 -8.32 -12.52 19.93
N LEU A 119 -8.05 -11.21 19.96
CA LEU A 119 -6.96 -10.64 20.72
C LEU A 119 -7.07 -11.14 22.17
N GLN A 120 -6.23 -12.10 22.54
CA GLN A 120 -6.10 -12.51 23.93
C GLN A 120 -5.50 -11.33 24.67
N THR A 121 -6.33 -10.68 25.48
CA THR A 121 -5.90 -9.65 26.40
C THR A 121 -5.03 -10.33 27.46
N PHE A 122 -3.71 -10.26 27.30
CA PHE A 122 -2.80 -10.58 28.40
C PHE A 122 -2.93 -9.47 29.43
N ARG A 123 -3.69 -9.73 30.49
CA ARG A 123 -3.64 -8.92 31.71
C ARG A 123 -2.33 -9.29 32.42
N SER A 124 -1.48 -8.30 32.62
CA SER A 124 -0.37 -8.36 33.59
C SER A 124 -0.90 -8.23 35.00
#